data_AF-A0A7G3ZLX1-F1
#
_entry.id   AF-A0A7G3ZLX1-F1
#
_cell.length_a   1.000
_cell.length_b   1.000
_cell.length_c   1.000
_cell.angle_alpha   90.00
_cell.angle_beta   90.00
_cell.angle_gamma   90.00
#
_symmetry.space_group_name_H-M   'P 1'
#
loop_
_entity.id
_entity.type
_entity.pdbx_description
1 polymer ?
#
loop_
_entity_poly.entity_id
_entity_poly.type
_entity_poly.pdbx_seq_one_letter_code
_entity_poly.pdbx_strand_id
1 'polypeptide(L)'
;MGASCKDQKKAVAVCLQRSPCVMIERNTPQRCIDDPNLNKDLPELCIAQMKAFLDCKRGMVDMTKRFTGNAPLSTGRYDQQYENLCSGKFNPREEMQKLNLLDSSNRE
;
A
#
# COMPACT_ATOMS: atom_id res chain seq x y z
N MET A 1 16.61 16.23 6.43
CA MET A 1 15.85 14.96 6.56
C MET A 1 15.82 14.27 5.21
N GLY A 2 16.40 13.07 5.10
CA GLY A 2 16.36 12.30 3.86
C GLY A 2 14.95 11.79 3.56
N ALA A 3 14.59 11.73 2.28
CA ALA A 3 13.33 11.17 1.83
C ALA A 3 13.19 9.72 2.34
N SER A 4 12.04 9.36 2.89
CA SER A 4 11.81 8.07 3.57
C SER A 4 10.55 7.41 3.01
N CYS A 5 10.70 6.22 2.41
CA CYS A 5 9.59 5.46 1.80
C CYS A 5 8.60 4.84 2.81
N LYS A 6 8.54 5.35 4.04
CA LYS A 6 7.71 4.82 5.13
C LYS A 6 6.22 4.97 4.82
N ASP A 7 5.82 6.13 4.31
CA ASP A 7 4.41 6.41 4.01
C ASP A 7 3.90 5.51 2.88
N GLN A 8 4.69 5.34 1.81
CA GLN A 8 4.34 4.44 0.70
C GLN A 8 4.27 2.99 1.17
N LYS A 9 5.21 2.56 2.02
CA LYS A 9 5.18 1.21 2.60
C LYS A 9 3.92 0.98 3.42
N LYS A 10 3.54 1.94 4.26
CA LYS A 10 2.33 1.85 5.09
C LYS A 10 1.06 1.92 4.24
N ALA A 11 1.03 2.76 3.20
CA ALA A 11 -0.09 2.81 2.26
C ALA A 11 -0.34 1.44 1.62
N VAL A 12 0.71 0.82 1.06
CA VAL A 12 0.65 -0.52 0.48
C VAL A 12 0.16 -1.55 1.50
N ALA A 13 0.71 -1.54 2.72
CA ALA A 13 0.31 -2.48 3.76
C ALA A 13 -1.19 -2.32 4.14
N VAL A 14 -1.67 -1.08 4.27
CA VAL A 14 -3.08 -0.79 4.54
C VAL A 14 -3.96 -1.26 3.38
N CYS A 15 -3.56 -1.03 2.13
CA CYS A 15 -4.32 -1.46 0.96
C CYS A 15 -4.43 -2.99 0.88
N LEU A 16 -3.30 -3.69 1.03
CA LEU A 16 -3.26 -5.14 0.98
C LEU A 16 -4.08 -5.77 2.12
N GLN A 17 -4.03 -5.22 3.33
CA GLN A 17 -4.83 -5.74 4.44
C GLN A 17 -6.33 -5.63 4.16
N ARG A 18 -6.78 -4.59 3.44
CA ARG A 18 -8.18 -4.44 3.04
C ARG A 18 -8.59 -5.34 1.88
N SER A 19 -7.62 -5.81 1.10
CA SER A 19 -7.90 -6.61 -0.09
C SER A 19 -8.52 -7.97 0.27
N PRO A 20 -9.38 -8.54 -0.60
CA PRO A 20 -9.99 -9.84 -0.36
C PRO A 20 -8.94 -10.96 -0.21
N CYS A 21 -7.81 -10.86 -0.91
CA CYS A 21 -6.73 -11.85 -0.84
C CYS A 21 -6.13 -12.03 0.57
N VAL A 22 -6.01 -10.95 1.34
CA VAL A 22 -5.48 -11.03 2.72
C VAL A 22 -6.61 -11.16 3.73
N MET A 23 -7.72 -10.45 3.53
CA MET A 23 -8.80 -10.39 4.51
C MET A 23 -9.69 -11.64 4.53
N ILE A 24 -9.96 -12.25 3.37
CA ILE A 24 -10.83 -13.43 3.22
C ILE A 24 -9.98 -14.69 3.16
N GLU A 25 -9.08 -14.76 2.17
CA GLU A 25 -8.27 -15.96 1.88
C GLU A 25 -7.10 -16.15 2.87
N ARG A 26 -6.81 -15.14 3.71
CA ARG A 26 -5.74 -15.15 4.73
C ARG A 26 -4.36 -15.49 4.16
N ASN A 27 -4.13 -15.17 2.88
CA ASN A 27 -2.81 -15.30 2.28
C ASN A 27 -1.87 -14.22 2.83
N THR A 28 -0.57 -14.50 2.78
CA THR A 28 0.42 -13.47 3.11
C THR A 28 0.40 -12.36 2.04
N PRO A 29 0.63 -11.09 2.41
CA PRO A 29 0.62 -10.00 1.45
C PRO A 29 1.63 -10.20 0.30
N GLN A 30 2.78 -10.82 0.58
CA GLN A 30 3.77 -11.18 -0.44
C GLN A 30 3.20 -12.17 -1.45
N ARG A 31 2.54 -13.23 -0.97
CA ARG A 31 1.92 -14.23 -1.84
C ARG A 31 0.86 -13.64 -2.76
N CYS A 32 0.04 -12.71 -2.25
CA CYS A 32 -0.95 -12.01 -3.07
C CYS A 32 -0.33 -11.22 -4.25
N ILE A 33 0.91 -10.76 -4.10
CA ILE A 33 1.61 -9.98 -5.13
C ILE A 33 2.36 -10.91 -6.09
N ASP A 34 3.06 -11.90 -5.54
CA ASP A 34 3.94 -12.79 -6.28
C ASP A 34 3.15 -13.79 -7.15
N ASP A 35 1.99 -14.26 -6.67
CA ASP A 35 1.16 -15.20 -7.42
C ASP A 35 0.33 -14.46 -8.49
N PRO A 36 0.53 -14.73 -9.79
CA PRO A 36 -0.14 -14.01 -10.88
C PRO A 36 -1.65 -14.28 -10.96
N ASN A 37 -2.13 -15.35 -10.32
CA ASN A 37 -3.56 -15.64 -10.23
C ASN A 37 -4.23 -14.75 -9.18
N LEU A 38 -3.61 -14.59 -8.01
CA LEU A 38 -4.12 -13.78 -6.91
C LEU A 38 -3.97 -12.27 -7.20
N ASN A 39 -2.95 -11.91 -7.98
CA ASN A 39 -2.70 -10.53 -8.40
C ASN A 39 -3.85 -9.97 -9.26
N LYS A 40 -4.55 -10.81 -10.03
CA LYS A 40 -5.72 -10.37 -10.83
C LYS A 40 -6.90 -9.93 -9.98
N ASP A 41 -7.03 -10.49 -8.78
CA ASP A 41 -8.11 -10.18 -7.85
C ASP A 41 -7.77 -8.96 -6.96
N LEU A 42 -6.57 -8.38 -7.12
CA LEU A 42 -6.17 -7.18 -6.42
C LEU A 42 -6.73 -5.92 -7.13
N PRO A 43 -7.29 -4.97 -6.35
CA PRO A 43 -7.72 -3.70 -6.90
C PRO A 43 -6.55 -2.90 -7.49
N GLU A 44 -6.84 -2.14 -8.54
CA GLU A 44 -5.85 -1.35 -9.29
C GLU A 44 -5.14 -0.34 -8.38
N LEU A 45 -5.86 0.19 -7.40
CA LEU A 45 -5.29 1.03 -6.35
C LEU A 45 -4.09 0.41 -5.64
N CYS A 46 -4.19 -0.86 -5.23
CA CYS A 46 -3.12 -1.50 -4.49
C CYS A 46 -1.90 -1.73 -5.38
N ILE A 47 -2.11 -1.99 -6.68
CA ILE A 47 -1.05 -2.10 -7.68
C ILE A 47 -0.38 -0.73 -7.89
N ALA A 48 -1.15 0.34 -8.00
CA ALA A 48 -0.64 1.70 -8.13
C ALA A 48 0.20 2.13 -6.91
N GLN A 49 -0.28 1.83 -5.69
CA GLN A 49 0.47 2.09 -4.46
C GLN A 49 1.75 1.25 -4.38
N MET A 50 1.71 -0.01 -4.83
CA MET A 50 2.90 -0.86 -4.90
C MET A 50 3.94 -0.27 -5.84
N LYS A 51 3.52 0.17 -7.03
CA LYS A 51 4.39 0.84 -8.00
C LYS A 51 5.05 2.07 -7.39
N ALA A 52 4.27 2.92 -6.71
CA ALA A 52 4.80 4.09 -6.01
C ALA A 52 5.84 3.73 -4.91
N PHE A 53 5.62 2.64 -4.18
CA PHE A 53 6.59 2.15 -3.20
C PHE A 53 7.89 1.64 -3.85
N LEU A 54 7.78 0.89 -4.95
CA LEU A 54 8.93 0.39 -5.69
C LEU A 54 9.74 1.54 -6.31
N ASP A 55 9.07 2.54 -6.86
CA ASP A 55 9.72 3.73 -7.43
C ASP A 55 10.43 4.55 -6.36
N CYS A 56 9.82 4.69 -5.18
CA CYS A 56 10.48 5.29 -4.02
C CYS A 56 11.76 4.53 -3.62
N LYS A 57 11.68 3.20 -3.54
CA LYS A 57 12.81 2.34 -3.17
C LYS A 57 13.93 2.38 -4.21
N ARG A 58 13.59 2.38 -5.50
CA ARG A 58 14.54 2.57 -6.61
C ARG A 58 15.24 3.91 -6.50
N GLY A 59 14.46 4.96 -6.22
CA GLY A 59 14.98 6.29 -5.96
C GLY A 59 16.05 6.30 -4.88
N MET A 60 15.80 5.69 -3.72
CA MET A 60 16.79 5.65 -2.62
C MET A 60 18.18 5.10 -3.02
N VAL A 61 18.23 4.21 -4.01
CA VAL A 61 19.48 3.63 -4.53
C VAL A 61 20.08 4.50 -5.65
N ASP A 62 19.24 5.24 -6.38
CA ASP A 62 19.67 6.16 -7.44
C ASP A 62 20.44 7.36 -6.88
N MET A 63 21.74 7.40 -7.20
CA MET A 63 22.67 8.45 -6.79
C MET A 63 22.28 9.82 -7.35
N THR A 64 21.70 9.87 -8.55
CA THR A 64 21.37 11.13 -9.24
C THR A 64 20.28 11.92 -8.53
N LYS A 65 19.44 11.22 -7.77
CA LYS A 65 18.27 11.78 -7.09
C LYS A 65 18.50 12.07 -5.61
N ARG A 66 19.71 11.81 -5.09
CA ARG A 66 20.07 12.09 -3.69
C ARG A 66 20.00 13.56 -3.34
N PHE A 67 20.34 14.44 -4.28
CA PHE A 67 20.36 15.89 -4.08
C PHE A 67 19.01 16.56 -4.39
N THR A 68 18.30 16.08 -5.40
CA THR A 68 16.99 16.62 -5.82
C THR A 68 15.82 16.08 -5.00
N GLY A 69 16.01 14.98 -4.28
CA GLY A 69 14.95 14.30 -3.53
C GLY A 69 14.21 13.28 -4.40
N ASN A 70 13.99 12.09 -3.82
CA ASN A 70 13.40 10.95 -4.52
C ASN A 70 11.93 10.71 -4.24
N ALA A 71 11.45 11.19 -3.10
CA ALA A 71 10.15 10.81 -2.58
C ALA A 71 9.56 11.96 -1.77
N PRO A 72 8.22 12.03 -1.68
CA PRO A 72 7.58 13.00 -0.81
C PRO A 72 8.05 12.80 0.63
N LEU A 73 8.08 13.90 1.39
CA LEU A 73 8.36 13.87 2.81
C LEU A 73 7.36 12.93 3.51
N SER A 74 7.86 12.14 4.46
CA SER A 74 7.00 11.29 5.28
C SER A 74 6.16 12.20 6.19
N THR A 75 4.86 12.22 5.93
CA THR A 75 3.84 12.99 6.64
C THR A 75 3.18 12.19 7.76
N GLY A 76 3.37 10.87 7.77
CA GLY A 76 2.72 9.97 8.74
C GLY A 76 1.22 9.79 8.48
N ARG A 77 0.73 10.13 7.28
CA ARG A 77 -0.70 10.09 6.92
C ARG A 77 -1.36 8.73 7.17
N TYR A 78 -0.61 7.64 6.97
CA TYR A 78 -1.11 6.27 7.10
C TYR A 78 -0.80 5.63 8.45
N ASP A 79 -0.14 6.35 9.37
CA ASP A 79 0.38 5.78 10.61
C ASP A 79 -0.74 5.28 11.51
N GLN A 80 -1.75 6.12 11.76
CA GLN A 80 -2.90 5.73 12.58
C GLN A 80 -3.66 4.54 11.98
N GLN A 81 -3.82 4.51 10.65
CA GLN A 81 -4.52 3.41 9.98
C GLN A 81 -3.73 2.11 10.10
N TYR A 82 -2.41 2.17 9.92
CA TYR A 82 -1.52 1.03 10.06
C TYR A 82 -1.54 0.47 11.49
N GLU A 83 -1.42 1.34 12.50
CA GLU A 83 -1.46 0.92 13.91
C GLU A 83 -2.82 0.29 14.29
N ASN A 84 -3.94 0.83 13.79
CA ASN A 84 -5.27 0.27 14.04
C ASN A 84 -5.42 -1.12 13.41
N LEU A 85 -4.94 -1.30 12.18
CA LEU A 85 -4.94 -2.61 11.51
C LEU A 85 -4.06 -3.62 12.25
N CYS A 86 -2.85 -3.22 12.66
CA CYS A 86 -1.93 -4.08 13.41
C CYS A 86 -2.45 -4.44 14.81
N SER A 87 -3.14 -3.53 15.48
CA SER A 87 -3.74 -3.77 16.80
C SER A 87 -5.09 -4.51 16.75
N GLY A 88 -5.58 -4.86 15.55
CA GLY A 88 -6.85 -5.56 15.36
C GLY A 88 -8.10 -4.69 15.59
N LYS A 89 -7.94 -3.37 15.66
CA LYS A 89 -9.03 -2.41 15.85
C LYS A 89 -9.65 -2.03 14.51
N PHE A 90 -10.27 -2.98 13.83
CA PHE A 90 -10.96 -2.73 12.56
C PHE A 90 -12.16 -3.66 12.34
N ASN A 91 -13.15 -3.19 11.59
CA ASN A 91 -14.26 -4.00 11.12
C ASN A 91 -13.99 -4.49 9.68
N PRO A 92 -13.88 -5.82 9.43
CA PRO A 92 -13.55 -6.35 8.12
C PRO A 92 -14.47 -5.87 6.98
N ARG A 93 -15.78 -5.83 7.24
CA ARG A 93 -16.77 -5.43 6.23
C ARG A 93 -16.63 -3.96 5.82
N GLU A 94 -16.44 -3.08 6.79
CA GLU A 94 -16.29 -1.63 6.55
C GLU A 94 -15.00 -1.34 5.78
N GLU A 95 -13.90 -1.98 6.16
CA GLU A 95 -12.60 -1.78 5.53
C GLU A 95 -12.55 -2.32 4.09
N MET A 96 -13.23 -3.43 3.79
CA MET A 96 -13.40 -3.91 2.41
C MET A 96 -14.27 -2.95 1.58
N GLN A 97 -15.40 -2.48 2.12
CA GLN A 97 -16.26 -1.52 1.41
C GLN A 97 -15.51 -0.22 1.11
N LYS A 98 -14.70 0.25 2.07
CA LYS A 98 -13.84 1.42 1.90
C LYS A 98 -12.83 1.23 0.78
N LEU A 99 -12.23 0.05 0.65
CA LEU A 99 -11.32 -0.23 -0.47
C LEU A 99 -12.03 -0.16 -1.82
N ASN A 100 -13.23 -0.75 -1.93
CA ASN A 100 -14.01 -0.71 -3.16
C ASN A 100 -14.36 0.71 -3.58
N LEU A 101 -14.79 1.55 -2.62
CA LEU A 101 -15.09 2.97 -2.89
C LEU A 101 -13.88 3.75 -3.35
N LEU A 102 -12.73 3.54 -2.70
CA LEU A 102 -11.48 4.16 -3.12
C LEU A 102 -11.09 3.70 -4.52
N ASP A 103 -11.24 2.41 -4.82
CA ASP A 103 -10.84 1.83 -6.12
C ASP A 103 -11.72 2.35 -7.25
N SER A 104 -13.03 2.46 -7.04
CA SER A 104 -13.94 3.10 -8.00
C SER A 104 -13.55 4.56 -8.26
N SER A 105 -13.24 5.34 -7.22
CA SER A 105 -12.83 6.74 -7.37
C SER A 105 -11.47 6.93 -8.03
N ASN A 106 -10.66 5.87 -8.18
CA ASN A 106 -9.38 5.95 -8.89
C ASN A 106 -9.53 5.67 -10.39
N ARG A 107 -10.61 5.01 -10.78
CA ARG A 107 -10.92 4.66 -12.18
C ARG A 107 -11.63 5.80 -12.92
N GLU A 108 -12.23 6.74 -12.19
CA GLU A 108 -12.81 7.99 -12.70
C GLU A 108 -11.74 9.05 -12.96
#